data_AF-A0A8S3I911-F1
#
_entry.id   AF-A0A8S3I911-F1
#
_cell.length_a   1.000
_cell.length_b   1.000
_cell.length_c   1.000
_cell.angle_alpha   90.00
_cell.angle_beta   90.00
_cell.angle_gamma   90.00
#
_symmetry.space_group_name_H-M   'P 1'
#
loop_
_entity.id
_entity.type
_entity.pdbx_description
1 polymer ?
#
loop_
_entity_poly.entity_id
_entity_poly.type
_entity_poly.pdbx_seq_one_letter_code
_entity_poly.pdbx_strand_id
1 'polypeptide(L)'
;MIEHFESFARPSTATLGSTGFESHMIYRGYIDDMRNTDNAWTEAEIWNFHYGSSIVFPNLRTDGMSLWKDVTNNTRGFLIQTSILREIARIHDAYFE
;
A
#
# COMPACT_ATOMS: atom_id res chain seq x y z
N MET A 1 -2.28 17.33 4.24
CA MET A 1 -2.47 15.91 3.87
C MET A 1 -1.11 15.19 3.82
N ILE A 2 -0.15 15.68 3.04
CA ILE A 2 1.23 15.13 2.96
C ILE A 2 1.93 15.08 4.33
N GLU A 3 1.89 16.17 5.11
CA GLU A 3 2.51 16.23 6.44
C GLU A 3 1.93 15.21 7.44
N HIS A 4 0.67 14.81 7.27
CA HIS A 4 0.03 13.82 8.14
C HIS A 4 0.63 12.43 7.89
N PHE A 5 0.87 12.08 6.62
CA PHE A 5 1.41 10.78 6.24
C PHE A 5 2.93 10.69 6.46
N GLU A 6 3.67 11.79 6.37
CA GLU A 6 5.10 11.79 6.72
C GLU A 6 5.38 11.33 8.16
N SER A 7 4.43 11.54 9.08
CA SER A 7 4.53 11.03 10.45
C SER A 7 4.54 9.49 10.52
N PHE A 8 3.91 8.82 9.55
CA PHE A 8 3.86 7.35 9.39
C PHE A 8 4.97 6.81 8.47
N ALA A 9 5.62 7.64 7.64
CA ALA A 9 6.78 7.22 6.81
C ALA A 9 8.09 7.14 7.59
N ARG A 10 8.16 7.75 8.79
CA ARG A 10 9.35 7.60 9.62
C ARG A 10 9.40 6.15 10.09
N PRO A 11 10.50 5.41 9.85
CA PRO A 11 10.68 4.13 10.49
C PRO A 11 10.60 4.39 11.98
N SER A 12 9.52 3.91 12.61
CA SER A 12 9.31 4.20 14.01
C SER A 12 10.44 3.53 14.77
N THR A 13 11.32 4.32 15.39
CA THR A 13 12.17 3.84 16.48
C THR A 13 11.33 3.43 17.69
N ALA A 14 10.00 3.65 17.64
CA ALA A 14 9.06 3.06 18.56
C ALA A 14 9.08 1.53 18.37
N THR A 15 9.52 0.86 19.43
CA THR A 15 9.32 -0.57 19.69
C THR A 15 7.97 -1.02 19.14
N LEU A 16 7.95 -2.19 18.48
CA LEU A 16 6.87 -2.95 17.81
C LEU A 16 5.50 -3.05 18.54
N GLY A 17 5.03 -2.04 19.27
CA GLY A 17 4.05 -2.17 20.34
C GLY A 17 3.10 -1.00 20.57
N SER A 18 3.12 0.10 19.79
CA SER A 18 2.16 1.20 19.99
C SER A 18 0.95 1.21 19.03
N THR A 19 1.06 0.70 17.80
CA THR A 19 -0.01 0.76 16.79
C THR A 19 -0.41 -0.59 16.19
N GLY A 20 0.40 -1.65 16.35
CA GLY A 20 0.12 -3.00 15.83
C GLY A 20 0.31 -3.19 14.32
N PHE A 21 0.81 -2.17 13.60
CA PHE A 21 1.08 -2.23 12.17
C PHE A 21 2.35 -1.48 11.79
N GLU A 22 2.93 -1.87 10.65
CA GLU A 22 4.03 -1.21 9.98
C GLU A 22 3.50 -0.46 8.74
N SER A 23 4.07 0.70 8.45
CA SER A 23 3.68 1.52 7.30
C SER A 23 4.88 1.83 6.41
N HIS A 24 4.70 1.64 5.11
CA HIS A 24 5.72 1.89 4.08
C HIS A 24 5.15 2.76 2.97
N MET A 25 5.82 3.85 2.63
CA MET A 25 5.55 4.61 1.40
C MET A 25 6.23 3.88 0.23
N ILE A 26 5.42 3.35 -0.69
CA ILE A 26 5.90 2.54 -1.81
C ILE A 26 6.22 3.41 -3.03
N TYR A 27 5.42 4.45 -3.25
CA TYR A 27 5.53 5.30 -4.42
C TYR A 27 5.05 6.71 -4.12
N ARG A 28 5.73 7.72 -4.68
CA ARG A 28 5.28 9.11 -4.71
C ARG A 28 5.73 9.77 -6.01
N GLY A 29 4.79 10.27 -6.80
CA GLY A 29 5.10 11.01 -8.02
C GLY A 29 4.08 10.83 -9.14
N TYR A 30 4.54 11.07 -10.37
CA TYR A 30 3.77 11.09 -11.61
C TYR A 30 3.16 9.73 -12.01
N ILE A 31 1.85 9.69 -12.21
CA ILE A 31 1.14 8.57 -12.83
C ILE A 31 0.97 8.85 -14.32
N ASP A 32 1.39 7.90 -15.16
CA ASP A 32 1.05 7.89 -16.58
C ASP A 32 -0.45 7.57 -16.74
N ASP A 33 -1.24 8.62 -16.96
CA ASP A 33 -2.68 8.59 -17.08
C ASP A 33 -3.10 9.23 -18.41
N MET A 34 -4.06 8.63 -19.10
CA MET A 34 -4.60 9.16 -20.37
C MET A 34 -5.17 10.59 -20.26
N ARG A 35 -5.45 11.07 -19.04
CA ARG A 35 -5.95 12.42 -18.75
C ARG A 35 -4.84 13.47 -18.66
N ASN A 36 -3.58 13.05 -18.67
CA ASN A 36 -2.46 13.97 -18.58
C ASN A 36 -2.36 14.85 -19.84
N THR A 37 -2.01 16.11 -19.65
CA THR A 37 -1.83 17.14 -20.69
C THR A 37 -0.57 17.93 -20.40
N ASP A 38 -0.17 18.83 -21.31
CA ASP A 38 1.03 19.66 -21.16
C ASP A 38 1.04 20.50 -19.86
N ASN A 39 -0.13 20.85 -19.32
CA ASN A 39 -0.26 21.73 -18.16
C ASN A 39 -0.99 21.10 -16.96
N ALA A 40 -1.39 19.83 -17.03
CA ALA A 40 -2.04 19.14 -15.93
C ALA A 40 -1.72 17.65 -15.98
N TRP A 41 -1.31 17.08 -14.84
CA TRP A 41 -1.00 15.66 -14.72
C TRP A 41 -1.50 15.08 -13.39
N THR A 42 -1.56 13.76 -13.34
CA THR A 42 -1.92 13.00 -12.14
C THR A 42 -0.66 12.61 -11.38
N GLU A 43 -0.65 12.84 -10.08
CA GLU A 43 0.33 12.27 -9.16
C GLU A 43 -0.36 11.36 -8.15
N ALA A 44 0.38 10.42 -7.59
CA ALA A 44 -0.10 9.59 -6.50
C ALA A 44 0.97 9.40 -5.43
N GLU A 45 0.49 9.14 -4.22
CA GLU A 45 1.26 8.65 -3.10
C GLU A 45 0.63 7.33 -2.65
N ILE A 46 1.42 6.26 -2.64
CA ILE A 46 0.93 4.90 -2.41
C ILE A 46 1.60 4.36 -1.15
N TRP A 47 0.76 3.93 -0.23
CA TRP A 47 1.15 3.45 1.08
C TRP A 47 0.72 2.01 1.27
N ASN A 48 1.60 1.23 1.88
CA ASN A 48 1.31 -0.09 2.39
C ASN A 48 1.24 -0.04 3.91
N PHE A 49 0.12 -0.50 4.47
CA PHE A 49 -0.06 -0.70 5.90
C PHE A 49 -0.10 -2.21 6.15
N HIS A 50 0.97 -2.75 6.72
CA HIS A 50 1.13 -4.17 6.99
C HIS A 50 0.86 -4.45 8.47
N TYR A 51 -0.02 -5.39 8.72
CA TYR A 51 -0.44 -5.78 10.06
C TYR A 51 0.20 -7.13 10.40
N GLY A 52 0.76 -7.24 11.61
CA GLY A 52 1.38 -8.48 12.08
C GLY A 52 0.38 -9.63 12.28
N SER A 53 0.90 -10.84 12.47
CA SER A 53 0.16 -12.12 12.53
C SER A 53 -0.95 -12.22 13.60
N SER A 54 -1.00 -11.29 14.55
CA SER A 54 -1.98 -11.28 15.64
C SER A 54 -3.20 -10.41 15.39
N ILE A 55 -3.42 -9.92 14.16
CA ILE A 55 -4.55 -9.02 13.89
C ILE A 55 -5.74 -9.82 13.40
N VAL A 56 -6.63 -10.06 14.37
CA VAL A 56 -8.03 -10.28 14.11
C VAL A 56 -8.54 -8.97 13.51
N PHE A 57 -9.00 -8.98 12.26
CA PHE A 57 -9.86 -7.94 11.69
C PHE A 57 -11.32 -8.34 11.89
N PRO A 58 -11.87 -8.39 13.12
CA PRO A 58 -13.20 -8.98 13.31
C PRO A 58 -14.30 -8.11 12.68
N ASN A 59 -14.03 -6.83 12.39
CA ASN A 59 -15.07 -5.85 12.06
C ASN A 59 -14.74 -4.91 10.88
N LEU A 60 -13.77 -5.23 10.03
CA LEU A 60 -13.72 -4.58 8.71
C LEU A 60 -14.92 -5.12 7.93
N ARG A 61 -16.06 -4.43 8.08
CA ARG A 61 -17.27 -4.69 7.32
C ARG A 61 -16.92 -4.50 5.85
N THR A 62 -16.58 -5.60 5.21
CA THR A 62 -16.61 -5.66 3.78
C THR A 62 -18.09 -5.61 3.40
N ASP A 63 -18.42 -4.74 2.46
CA ASP A 63 -19.77 -4.56 1.92
C ASP A 63 -20.29 -5.79 1.14
N GLY A 64 -19.63 -6.94 1.28
CA GLY A 64 -19.85 -8.15 0.49
C GLY A 64 -19.14 -8.16 -0.86
N MET A 65 -18.60 -7.03 -1.32
CA MET A 65 -17.87 -6.93 -2.61
C MET A 65 -16.35 -6.88 -2.45
N SER A 66 -15.85 -6.43 -1.29
CA SER A 66 -14.41 -6.42 -0.99
C SER A 66 -14.00 -7.65 -0.19
N LEU A 67 -13.04 -8.44 -0.65
CA LEU A 67 -12.52 -9.58 0.09
C LEU A 67 -11.01 -9.46 0.20
N TRP A 68 -10.45 -9.92 1.33
CA TRP A 68 -9.02 -10.15 1.44
C TRP A 68 -8.62 -11.20 0.39
N LYS A 69 -7.56 -10.90 -0.34
CA LYS A 69 -7.04 -11.77 -1.39
C LYS A 69 -5.53 -11.86 -1.28
N ASP A 70 -5.01 -13.04 -1.58
CA ASP A 70 -3.58 -13.28 -1.65
C ASP A 70 -2.93 -12.37 -2.70
N VAL A 71 -1.81 -11.75 -2.31
CA VAL A 71 -1.01 -10.90 -3.18
C VAL A 71 -0.21 -11.79 -4.14
N THR A 72 -0.66 -11.87 -5.40
CA THR A 72 -0.05 -12.69 -6.47
C THR A 72 0.12 -11.89 -7.76
N ASN A 73 0.92 -12.36 -8.72
CA ASN A 73 1.06 -11.70 -10.04
C ASN A 73 -0.26 -11.66 -10.83
N ASN A 74 -1.20 -12.55 -10.51
CA ASN A 74 -2.48 -12.72 -11.20
C ASN A 74 -3.57 -11.86 -10.56
N THR A 75 -3.19 -11.00 -9.62
CA THR A 75 -4.07 -9.96 -9.10
C THR A 75 -4.30 -8.93 -10.20
N ARG A 76 -5.30 -9.19 -11.05
CA ARG A 76 -5.70 -8.27 -12.12
C ARG A 76 -6.10 -6.93 -11.52
N GLY A 77 -5.38 -5.90 -11.94
CA GLY A 77 -5.45 -4.56 -11.43
C GLY A 77 -4.86 -3.56 -12.42
N PHE A 78 -4.96 -2.27 -12.13
CA PHE A 78 -4.38 -1.21 -12.95
C PHE A 78 -2.86 -1.42 -13.11
N LEU A 79 -2.25 -1.00 -14.23
CA LEU A 79 -0.87 -1.34 -14.62
C LEU A 79 0.18 -1.03 -13.53
N ILE A 80 -0.07 -0.01 -12.71
CA ILE A 80 0.78 0.41 -11.60
C ILE A 80 0.69 -0.54 -10.40
N GLN A 81 -0.37 -1.33 -10.29
CA GLN A 81 -0.63 -2.19 -9.15
C GLN A 81 0.31 -3.41 -9.12
N THR A 82 0.72 -3.98 -10.26
CA THR A 82 1.56 -5.20 -10.23
C THR A 82 3.00 -4.92 -9.81
N SER A 83 3.61 -3.82 -10.27
CA SER A 83 4.96 -3.41 -9.83
C SER A 83 4.97 -3.04 -8.35
N ILE A 84 3.92 -2.37 -7.87
CA ILE A 84 3.76 -2.00 -6.47
C ILE A 84 3.53 -3.22 -5.58
N LEU A 85 2.66 -4.15 -5.98
CA LEU A 85 2.43 -5.39 -5.22
C LEU A 85 3.69 -6.25 -5.14
N ARG A 86 4.48 -6.30 -6.22
CA ARG A 86 5.79 -6.96 -6.22
C ARG A 86 6.75 -6.30 -5.22
N GLU A 87 6.80 -4.97 -5.20
CA GLU A 87 7.67 -4.24 -4.27
C GLU A 87 7.23 -4.42 -2.82
N ILE A 88 5.92 -4.42 -2.54
CA ILE A 88 5.37 -4.73 -1.22
C ILE A 88 5.77 -6.15 -0.79
N ALA A 89 5.64 -7.14 -1.68
CA ALA A 89 6.05 -8.50 -1.38
C ALA A 89 7.56 -8.59 -1.07
N ARG A 90 8.38 -7.87 -1.83
CA ARG A 90 9.83 -7.76 -1.60
C ARG A 90 10.16 -7.12 -0.24
N ILE A 91 9.44 -6.08 0.17
CA ILE A 91 9.65 -5.40 1.47
C ILE A 91 9.39 -6.36 2.64
N HIS A 92 8.38 -7.22 2.51
CA HIS A 92 7.97 -8.17 3.55
C HIS A 92 8.57 -9.57 3.42
N ASP A 93 9.54 -9.76 2.52
CA ASP A 93 10.13 -11.07 2.17
C ASP A 93 9.06 -12.14 1.89
N ALA A 94 7.97 -11.72 1.24
CA ALA A 94 6.83 -12.54 0.93
C ALA A 94 6.94 -13.13 -0.49
N TYR A 95 6.37 -14.31 -0.67
CA TYR A 95 6.27 -14.96 -1.96
C TYR A 95 5.40 -14.15 -2.93
N PHE A 96 5.87 -14.01 -4.18
CA PHE A 96 5.15 -13.32 -5.25
C PHE A 96 5.41 -14.03 -6.57
N GLU A 97 4.50 -14.92 -6.95
CA GLU A 97 4.52 -15.56 -8.27
C GLU A 97 3.50 -14.98 -9.22
#